data_AF-A0A133U4U6-F1
#
_entry.id   AF-A0A133U4U6-F1
#
_cell.length_a   1.000
_cell.length_b   1.000
_cell.length_c   1.000
_cell.angle_alpha   90.00
_cell.angle_beta   90.00
_cell.angle_gamma   90.00
#
_symmetry.space_group_name_H-M   'P 1'
#
loop_
_entity.id
_entity.type
_entity.pdbx_description
1 polymer ?
#
loop_
_entity_poly.entity_id
_entity_poly.type
_entity_poly.pdbx_seq_one_letter_code
_entity_poly.pdbx_strand_id
1 'polypeptide(L)'
;MRRILKARLHTLQNSVEKFWRDEDTERLKDRIGWFREEIDQWVERAEGRDFTMAANYIRKVREKLLTFAKAALKDEYVPYTNNKEEREFRENAYRTKRIGGSWSEDGLHNVSLCQLISRLDEKLFKKIKEVYLGETGTLNYSVSLAGG
;
A
#
# COMPACT_ATOMS: atom_id res chain seq x y z
N MET A 1 -9.44 -21.28 -7.22
CA MET A 1 -8.18 -20.96 -6.51
C MET A 1 -8.18 -19.61 -5.82
N ARG A 2 -8.52 -18.49 -6.49
CA ARG A 2 -8.62 -17.15 -5.85
C ARG A 2 -9.49 -17.13 -4.58
N ARG A 3 -10.66 -17.77 -4.61
CA ARG A 3 -11.58 -17.84 -3.45
C ARG A 3 -10.95 -18.51 -2.22
N ILE A 4 -10.13 -19.54 -2.43
CA ILE A 4 -9.46 -20.28 -1.36
C ILE A 4 -8.48 -19.36 -0.65
N LEU A 5 -7.51 -18.79 -1.38
CA LEU A 5 -6.50 -17.89 -0.79
C LEU A 5 -7.14 -16.71 -0.08
N LYS A 6 -8.18 -16.10 -0.68
CA LYS A 6 -8.93 -15.00 -0.07
C LYS A 6 -9.59 -15.42 1.25
N ALA A 7 -10.23 -16.59 1.29
CA ALA A 7 -10.86 -17.10 2.51
C ALA A 7 -9.82 -17.37 3.61
N ARG A 8 -8.68 -17.97 3.27
CA ARG A 8 -7.59 -18.23 4.23
C ARG A 8 -7.00 -16.94 4.80
N LEU A 9 -6.78 -15.93 3.95
CA LEU A 9 -6.29 -14.63 4.39
C LEU A 9 -7.29 -13.94 5.32
N HIS A 10 -8.59 -14.02 5.01
CA HIS A 10 -9.65 -13.49 5.87
C HIS A 10 -9.70 -14.19 7.23
N THR A 11 -9.45 -15.50 7.30
CA THR A 11 -9.35 -16.22 8.58
C THR A 11 -8.17 -15.72 9.42
N LEU A 12 -7.01 -15.45 8.80
CA LEU A 12 -5.87 -14.87 9.49
C LEU A 12 -6.19 -13.45 9.98
N GLN A 13 -6.84 -12.62 9.14
CA GLN A 13 -7.30 -11.28 9.51
C GLN A 13 -8.19 -11.30 10.74
N ASN A 14 -9.24 -12.12 10.74
CA ASN A 14 -10.13 -12.28 11.90
C ASN A 14 -9.37 -12.73 13.16
N SER A 15 -8.33 -13.55 13.01
CA SER A 15 -7.52 -14.01 14.14
C SER A 15 -6.66 -12.90 14.72
N VAL A 16 -6.15 -11.98 13.89
CA VAL A 16 -5.46 -10.76 14.34
C VAL A 16 -6.42 -9.79 15.01
N GLU A 17 -7.61 -9.57 14.44
CA GLU A 17 -8.65 -8.75 15.08
C GLU A 17 -9.04 -9.30 16.46
N LYS A 18 -9.12 -10.63 16.58
CA LYS A 18 -9.41 -11.28 17.85
C LYS A 18 -8.24 -11.16 18.83
N PHE A 19 -7.00 -11.31 18.36
CA PHE A 19 -5.79 -11.12 19.16
C PHE A 19 -5.76 -9.75 19.85
N TRP A 20 -6.15 -8.67 19.15
CA TRP A 20 -6.24 -7.33 19.76
C TRP A 20 -7.29 -7.21 20.88
N ARG A 21 -8.12 -8.23 21.12
CA ARG A 21 -9.13 -8.25 22.18
C ARG A 21 -8.77 -9.18 23.33
N ASP A 22 -8.09 -10.29 23.02
CA ASP A 22 -7.83 -11.36 23.99
C ASP A 22 -6.34 -11.66 24.22
N GLU A 23 -5.45 -11.01 23.48
CA GLU A 23 -3.98 -11.08 23.61
C GLU A 23 -3.42 -12.52 23.54
N ASP A 24 -4.19 -13.43 22.93
CA ASP A 24 -3.88 -14.84 22.80
C ASP A 24 -2.79 -15.07 21.75
N THR A 25 -1.55 -14.94 22.23
CA THR A 25 -0.33 -14.98 21.44
C THR A 25 -0.10 -16.34 20.79
N GLU A 26 -0.33 -17.43 21.52
CA GLU A 26 -0.11 -18.79 21.01
C GLU A 26 -1.10 -19.12 19.90
N ARG A 27 -2.39 -18.79 20.06
CA ARG A 27 -3.35 -18.98 18.98
C ARG A 27 -3.00 -18.19 17.72
N LEU A 28 -2.48 -16.96 17.87
CA LEU A 28 -2.06 -16.18 16.72
C LEU A 28 -0.84 -16.81 16.02
N LYS A 29 0.15 -17.31 16.77
CA LYS A 29 1.28 -18.07 16.21
C LYS A 29 0.82 -19.32 15.46
N ASP A 30 -0.09 -20.10 16.06
CA ASP A 30 -0.66 -21.28 15.42
C ASP A 30 -1.38 -20.91 14.13
N ARG A 31 -2.14 -19.82 14.13
CA ARG A 31 -2.83 -19.34 12.93
C ARG A 31 -1.86 -18.90 11.83
N ILE A 32 -0.74 -18.26 12.19
CA ILE A 32 0.32 -17.89 11.26
C ILE A 32 0.95 -19.14 10.64
N GLY A 33 1.24 -20.17 11.46
CA GLY A 33 1.75 -21.47 11.00
C GLY A 33 0.79 -22.13 10.02
N TRP A 34 -0.48 -22.29 10.41
CA TRP A 34 -1.54 -22.81 9.55
C TRP A 34 -1.67 -22.05 8.22
N PHE A 35 -1.58 -20.71 8.24
CA PHE A 35 -1.70 -19.92 7.02
C PHE A 35 -0.51 -20.12 6.07
N ARG A 36 0.70 -20.35 6.60
CA ARG A 36 1.86 -20.72 5.77
C ARG A 36 1.62 -22.04 5.03
N GLU A 37 1.18 -23.06 5.75
CA GLU A 37 0.86 -24.36 5.16
C GLU A 37 -0.23 -24.24 4.08
N GLU A 38 -1.28 -23.45 4.34
CA GLU A 38 -2.34 -23.20 3.37
C GLU A 38 -1.83 -22.45 2.12
N ILE A 39 -0.86 -21.55 2.26
CA ILE A 39 -0.21 -20.90 1.10
C ILE A 39 0.59 -21.93 0.31
N ASP A 40 1.40 -22.75 0.97
CA ASP A 40 2.24 -23.74 0.27
C ASP A 40 1.37 -24.76 -0.48
N GLN A 41 0.30 -25.26 0.15
CA GLN A 41 -0.70 -26.10 -0.54
C GLN A 41 -1.40 -25.37 -1.70
N TRP A 42 -1.67 -24.07 -1.57
CA TRP A 42 -2.26 -23.29 -2.65
C TRP A 42 -1.30 -23.18 -3.84
N VAL A 43 0.00 -22.98 -3.57
CA VAL A 43 1.06 -22.91 -4.58
C VAL A 43 1.16 -24.24 -5.32
N GLU A 44 1.22 -25.37 -4.62
CA GLU A 44 1.23 -26.72 -5.22
C GLU A 44 0.00 -26.96 -6.12
N ARG A 45 -1.19 -26.59 -5.63
CA ARG A 45 -2.44 -26.69 -6.42
C ARG A 45 -2.43 -25.79 -7.67
N ALA A 46 -1.76 -24.65 -7.60
CA ALA A 46 -1.64 -23.74 -8.73
C ALA A 46 -0.66 -24.30 -9.77
N GLU A 47 0.46 -24.87 -9.34
CA GLU A 47 1.44 -25.53 -10.22
C GLU A 47 0.83 -26.77 -10.91
N GLY A 48 0.14 -27.62 -10.16
CA GLY A 48 -0.56 -28.80 -10.72
C GLY A 48 -1.73 -28.47 -11.67
N ARG A 49 -2.03 -27.18 -11.88
CA ARG A 49 -3.05 -26.69 -12.82
C ARG A 49 -2.45 -25.72 -13.85
N ASP A 50 -1.13 -25.74 -14.05
CA ASP A 50 -0.39 -24.91 -14.99
C ASP A 50 -0.46 -23.39 -14.74
N PHE A 51 -0.78 -22.95 -13.52
CA PHE A 51 -0.75 -21.54 -13.11
C PHE A 51 0.62 -21.15 -12.54
N THR A 52 1.71 -21.52 -13.21
CA THR A 52 3.10 -21.38 -12.73
C THR A 52 3.48 -19.95 -12.38
N MET A 53 3.03 -18.95 -13.16
CA MET A 53 3.30 -17.54 -12.84
C MET A 53 2.66 -17.10 -11.53
N ALA A 54 1.42 -17.52 -11.27
CA ALA A 54 0.71 -17.17 -10.04
C ALA A 54 1.32 -17.89 -8.84
N ALA A 55 1.70 -19.16 -8.99
CA ALA A 55 2.41 -19.93 -7.98
C ALA A 55 3.74 -19.26 -7.59
N ASN A 56 4.56 -18.90 -8.58
CA ASN A 56 5.84 -18.22 -8.36
C ASN A 56 5.68 -16.86 -7.68
N TYR A 57 4.66 -16.09 -8.09
CA TYR A 57 4.36 -14.82 -7.44
C TYR A 57 4.01 -15.01 -5.96
N ILE A 58 3.05 -15.90 -5.65
CA ILE A 58 2.64 -16.17 -4.27
C ILE A 58 3.80 -16.69 -3.42
N ARG A 59 4.62 -17.61 -3.96
CA ARG A 59 5.83 -18.11 -3.32
C ARG A 59 6.78 -16.97 -2.93
N LYS A 60 6.99 -15.99 -3.82
CA LYS A 60 7.84 -14.81 -3.57
C LYS A 60 7.28 -13.87 -2.50
N VAL A 61 5.95 -13.72 -2.42
CA VAL A 61 5.31 -12.74 -1.51
C VAL A 61 4.73 -13.36 -0.24
N ARG A 62 4.81 -14.68 -0.03
CA ARG A 62 4.16 -15.39 1.09
C ARG A 62 4.45 -14.79 2.47
N GLU A 63 5.70 -14.40 2.71
CA GLU A 63 6.10 -13.81 4.00
C GLU A 63 5.56 -12.38 4.16
N LYS A 64 5.35 -11.66 3.05
CA LYS A 64 4.73 -10.32 3.08
C LYS A 64 3.24 -10.38 3.40
N LEU A 65 2.57 -11.48 3.04
CA LEU A 65 1.16 -11.70 3.41
C LEU A 65 0.97 -11.94 4.91
N LEU A 66 2.04 -12.21 5.66
CA LEU A 66 2.03 -12.41 7.11
C LEU A 66 2.45 -11.17 7.91
N THR A 67 2.88 -10.09 7.25
CA THR A 67 3.47 -8.93 7.92
C THR A 67 2.57 -8.36 9.01
N PHE A 68 1.27 -8.19 8.74
CA PHE A 68 0.34 -7.62 9.71
C PHE A 68 0.15 -8.51 10.95
N ALA A 69 0.13 -9.83 10.77
CA ALA A 69 -0.02 -10.78 11.88
C ALA A 69 1.25 -10.86 12.72
N LYS A 70 2.43 -10.79 12.08
CA LYS A 70 3.71 -10.73 12.80
C LYS A 70 3.93 -9.40 13.52
N ALA A 71 3.46 -8.30 12.95
CA ALA A 71 3.48 -6.99 13.60
C ALA A 71 2.61 -7.00 14.85
N ALA A 72 1.40 -7.60 14.78
CA ALA A 72 0.53 -7.74 15.94
C ALA A 72 1.21 -8.51 17.10
N LEU A 73 1.97 -9.58 16.81
CA LEU A 73 2.77 -10.28 17.83
C LEU A 73 3.88 -9.43 18.48
N LYS A 74 4.23 -8.29 17.86
CA LYS A 74 5.19 -7.31 18.39
C LYS A 74 4.49 -6.07 18.98
N ASP A 75 3.18 -6.15 19.19
CA ASP A 75 2.35 -5.02 19.64
C ASP A 75 2.33 -3.84 18.65
N GLU A 76 2.56 -4.12 17.36
CA GLU A 76 2.51 -3.13 16.28
C GLU A 76 1.27 -3.34 15.39
N TYR A 77 0.51 -2.26 15.16
CA TYR A 77 -0.63 -2.30 14.26
C TYR A 77 -0.23 -1.97 12.81
N VAL A 78 -0.45 -2.92 11.90
CA VAL A 78 -0.33 -2.71 10.46
C VAL A 78 -1.69 -2.97 9.80
N PRO A 79 -2.28 -1.97 9.11
CA PRO A 79 -3.51 -2.17 8.37
C PRO A 79 -3.35 -3.25 7.29
N TYR A 80 -4.34 -4.13 7.14
CA TYR A 80 -4.34 -5.16 6.10
C TYR A 80 -4.84 -4.64 4.73
N THR A 81 -5.47 -3.45 4.70
CA THR A 81 -5.99 -2.83 3.48
C THR A 81 -5.02 -1.78 2.98
N ASN A 82 -4.86 -1.71 1.66
CA ASN A 82 -4.18 -0.61 0.98
C ASN A 82 -5.19 0.47 0.49
N ASN A 83 -6.43 0.48 1.00
CA ASN A 83 -7.49 1.35 0.47
C ASN A 83 -7.15 2.84 0.61
N LYS A 84 -6.44 3.21 1.68
CA LYS A 84 -6.00 4.60 1.89
C LYS A 84 -4.99 4.95 0.82
N GLU A 85 -3.99 4.11 0.65
CA GLU A 85 -2.91 4.23 -0.32
C GLU A 85 -3.47 4.29 -1.75
N GLU A 86 -4.40 3.40 -2.12
CA GLU A 86 -5.07 3.43 -3.42
C GLU A 86 -5.85 4.71 -3.66
N ARG A 87 -6.54 5.22 -2.62
CA ARG A 87 -7.25 6.51 -2.69
C ARG A 87 -6.26 7.65 -2.92
N GLU A 88 -5.16 7.65 -2.19
CA GLU A 88 -4.08 8.65 -2.32
C GLU A 88 -3.46 8.64 -3.72
N PHE A 89 -3.08 7.46 -4.22
CA PHE A 89 -2.55 7.31 -5.58
C PHE A 89 -3.54 7.79 -6.63
N ARG A 90 -4.82 7.44 -6.48
CA ARG A 90 -5.87 7.87 -7.41
C ARG A 90 -6.05 9.38 -7.40
N GLU A 91 -6.01 10.00 -6.23
CA GLU A 91 -6.13 11.45 -6.11
C GLU A 91 -4.94 12.18 -6.74
N ASN A 92 -3.71 11.69 -6.51
CA ASN A 92 -2.50 12.19 -7.15
C ASN A 92 -2.56 12.09 -8.67
N ALA A 93 -2.99 10.94 -9.19
CA ALA A 93 -3.18 10.74 -10.62
C ALA A 93 -4.18 11.75 -11.23
N TYR A 94 -5.35 11.93 -10.60
CA TYR A 94 -6.35 12.88 -11.09
C TYR A 94 -5.86 14.32 -11.08
N ARG A 95 -5.18 14.75 -10.01
CA ARG A 95 -4.65 16.10 -9.91
C ARG A 95 -3.53 16.36 -10.91
N THR A 96 -2.62 15.41 -11.09
CA THR A 96 -1.53 15.49 -12.09
C THR A 96 -2.08 15.64 -13.51
N LYS A 97 -3.12 14.87 -13.85
CA LYS A 97 -3.83 15.00 -15.12
C LYS A 97 -4.50 16.37 -15.25
N ARG A 98 -5.13 16.87 -14.19
CA ARG A 98 -5.87 18.16 -14.18
C ARG A 98 -4.95 19.36 -14.42
N ILE A 99 -3.73 19.34 -13.88
CA ILE A 99 -2.76 20.44 -14.03
C ILE A 99 -1.94 20.39 -15.34
N GLY A 100 -2.23 19.43 -16.23
CA GLY A 100 -1.48 19.27 -17.48
C GLY A 100 -0.05 18.79 -17.30
N GLY A 101 0.31 18.22 -16.14
CA GLY A 101 1.67 17.77 -15.80
C GLY A 101 2.13 16.48 -16.51
N SER A 102 1.53 16.12 -17.65
CA SER A 102 2.00 15.08 -18.58
C SER A 102 2.23 13.67 -18.03
N TRP A 103 1.68 13.28 -16.87
CA TRP A 103 2.12 12.05 -16.16
C TRP A 103 3.65 11.97 -15.99
N SER A 104 4.36 13.09 -16.07
CA SER A 104 5.82 13.10 -15.92
C SER A 104 6.17 12.80 -14.47
N GLU A 105 7.37 12.27 -14.26
CA GLU A 105 7.91 12.03 -12.92
C GLU A 105 7.88 13.32 -12.08
N ASP A 106 8.32 14.44 -12.67
CA ASP A 106 8.28 15.75 -12.03
C ASP A 106 6.85 16.22 -11.70
N GLY A 107 5.90 15.97 -12.60
CA GLY A 107 4.49 16.33 -12.40
C GLY A 107 3.86 15.57 -11.23
N LEU A 108 4.09 14.25 -11.15
CA LEU A 108 3.64 13.41 -10.05
C LEU A 108 4.33 13.77 -8.72
N HIS A 109 5.64 14.03 -8.77
CA HIS A 109 6.44 14.42 -7.61
C HIS A 109 5.91 15.72 -7.00
N ASN A 110 5.72 16.76 -7.82
CA ASN A 110 5.29 18.07 -7.35
C ASN A 110 3.85 18.04 -6.79
N VAL A 111 2.93 17.30 -7.43
CA VAL A 111 1.56 17.13 -6.90
C VAL A 111 1.58 16.41 -5.55
N SER A 112 2.42 15.37 -5.42
CA SER A 112 2.56 14.61 -4.18
C SER A 112 3.12 15.48 -3.05
N LEU A 113 4.15 16.30 -3.33
CA LEU A 113 4.69 17.26 -2.37
C LEU A 113 3.66 18.31 -1.95
N CYS A 114 2.92 18.89 -2.89
CA CYS A 114 1.85 19.83 -2.58
C CYS A 114 0.79 19.22 -1.65
N GLN A 115 0.39 17.97 -1.91
CA GLN A 115 -0.54 17.25 -1.03
C GLN A 115 0.05 17.02 0.36
N LEU A 116 1.30 16.54 0.44
CA LEU A 116 1.98 16.28 1.70
C LEU A 116 2.05 17.56 2.55
N ILE A 117 2.48 18.67 1.95
CA ILE A 117 2.60 19.96 2.64
C ILE A 117 1.23 20.46 3.06
N SER A 118 0.19 20.33 2.21
CA SER A 118 -1.17 20.73 2.58
C SER A 118 -1.74 20.01 3.80
N ARG A 119 -1.26 18.79 4.08
CA ARG A 119 -1.72 17.98 5.22
C ARG A 119 -0.91 18.20 6.48
N LEU A 120 0.37 18.53 6.35
CA LEU A 120 1.28 18.73 7.47
C LEU A 120 1.27 20.17 7.99
N ASP A 121 1.13 21.17 7.09
CA ASP A 121 1.15 22.58 7.45
C ASP A 121 0.38 23.43 6.42
N GLU A 122 -0.85 23.81 6.80
CA GLU A 122 -1.74 24.62 5.97
C GLU A 122 -1.17 26.04 5.70
N LYS A 123 -0.40 26.61 6.64
CA LYS A 123 0.19 27.94 6.48
C LYS A 123 1.34 27.91 5.49
N LEU A 124 2.19 26.88 5.57
CA LEU A 124 3.25 26.64 4.60
C LEU A 124 2.68 26.37 3.20
N PHE A 125 1.59 25.60 3.12
CA PHE A 125 0.92 25.33 1.86
C PHE A 125 0.35 26.59 1.19
N LYS A 126 -0.28 27.51 1.95
CA LYS A 126 -0.76 28.79 1.40
C LYS A 126 0.37 29.62 0.78
N LYS A 127 1.51 29.71 1.46
CA LYS A 127 2.71 30.40 0.94
C LYS A 127 3.24 29.76 -0.34
N ILE A 128 3.36 28.43 -0.37
CA ILE A 128 3.83 27.71 -1.57
C ILE A 128 2.84 27.88 -2.72
N LYS A 129 1.54 27.88 -2.44
CA LYS A 129 0.50 28.11 -3.44
C LYS A 129 0.61 29.50 -4.06
N GLU A 130 0.83 30.54 -3.25
CA GLU A 130 1.02 31.91 -3.75
C GLU A 130 2.28 32.05 -4.61
N VAL A 131 3.34 31.31 -4.30
CA VAL A 131 4.65 31.43 -4.99
C VAL A 131 4.73 30.56 -6.25
N TYR A 132 4.15 29.35 -6.24
CA TYR A 132 4.41 28.33 -7.28
C TYR A 132 3.17 27.87 -8.07
N LEU A 133 1.96 28.15 -7.59
CA LEU A 133 0.71 27.80 -8.27
C LEU A 133 0.08 29.09 -8.83
N GLY A 134 0.30 29.38 -10.11
CA GLY A 134 -0.33 30.51 -10.79
C GLY A 134 -1.87 30.39 -10.89
N GLU A 135 -2.55 31.41 -11.41
CA GLU A 135 -4.02 31.51 -11.50
C GLU A 135 -4.70 30.30 -12.18
N THR A 136 -4.00 29.61 -13.08
CA THR A 136 -4.49 28.44 -13.82
C THR A 136 -4.30 27.11 -13.10
N GLY A 137 -3.68 27.09 -11.90
CA GLY A 137 -3.40 25.85 -11.15
C GLY A 137 -2.28 24.98 -11.74
N THR A 138 -1.55 25.50 -12.73
CA THR A 138 -0.30 24.91 -13.23
C THR A 138 0.84 25.25 -12.29
N LEU A 139 1.58 24.22 -11.87
CA LEU A 139 2.85 24.35 -11.15
C LEU A 139 3.89 24.93 -12.10
N ASN A 140 4.25 26.19 -11.93
CA ASN A 140 5.35 26.81 -12.67
C ASN A 140 6.67 26.46 -11.96
N TYR A 141 7.12 25.21 -12.08
CA TYR A 141 8.50 24.84 -11.77
C TYR A 141 9.26 24.69 -13.09
N SER A 142 9.95 25.75 -13.50
CA SER A 142 11.19 25.58 -14.26
C SER A 142 12.31 25.45 -13.25
N VAL A 143 12.52 24.25 -12.69
CA VAL A 143 13.84 23.95 -12.14
C VAL A 143 14.71 23.66 -13.34
N SER A 144 15.34 24.69 -13.89
CA SER A 144 16.60 24.46 -14.59
C SER A 144 17.52 23.83 -13.54
N LEU A 145 17.91 22.57 -13.76
CA LEU A 145 19.07 21.99 -13.11
C LEU A 145 20.30 22.78 -13.60
N ALA A 146 20.47 23.99 -13.08
CA ALA A 146 21.74 24.69 -13.12
C ALA A 146 22.62 24.03 -12.06
N GLY A 147 23.29 22.94 -12.45
CA GLY A 147 24.20 22.19 -11.60
C GLY A 147 24.42 20.76 -12.08
N GLY A 148 24.92 20.61 -13.31
CA GLY A 148 25.35 19.34 -13.91
C GLY A 148 25.87 19.55 -15.32
#